data_AF-A0A0C2ET92-F1
#
_entry.id   AF-A0A0C2ET92-F1
#
_cell.length_a   1.000
_cell.length_b   1.000
_cell.length_c   1.000
_cell.angle_alpha   90.00
_cell.angle_beta   90.00
_cell.angle_gamma   90.00
#
_symmetry.space_group_name_H-M   'P 1'
#
loop_
_entity.id
_entity.type
_entity.pdbx_description
1 polymer ?
#
loop_
_entity_poly.entity_id
_entity_poly.type
_entity_poly.pdbx_seq_one_letter_code
_entity_poly.pdbx_strand_id
1 'polypeptide(L)'
;MASLFTTPRPRRNSAVPQVDVDIPPTTTKMQTLTPETNGGDGGAEDQPHYWDDRPGHGSGSVEHERLLGKDNNDDDDGDGDDDSDLELDIAAELGTVPLGTSTATTAADDNWSPPPGFIWIQIAIMANVFLSGFDGTITASTYAVISSDFGAANAASWLTTSYLVTSTAFQPLYGRVSDLVGRRVCFLLSTAAFALGCAGCALAPSIVVLNSMRALAGLGGGGLMTMATIVNSDMIPFRRRGMYQAMQNGVYGFGAICGASFGGSITDTIGWRWCFAAQVPVSLAVFVLGLRVVQNPAHMMMGDRSFRRTWARIDVTGALLLVVGVSVQLVGLSLGGNELPWSSPWVWLCLVGSVVLLALFLRVEGRRERATDADADGRPPVAPIIPLRMLRGRLPLATEAANVCVGFAAYAYLFTLPLFFQVVLRDSATKAGARLAIPSLASPIGGLVAGVVMSRWGRLTTLVRAGAAFMVLGNGLVASLGFEGVAAWKYLVYIFPANLGQGIVFPGILFTSLATFEHNDHAVVASSVYLVRSLGMVWGVAITSAVLQTTLSLRLPQVLADTIQDGDELARVVDELRHSVSYLSELPADLQLKARHVYYEGLQYSFIASAIVALLAVIASVFINGKGLRSTK
;
A
#
# COMPACT_ATOMS: atom_id res chain seq x y z
N MET A 1 -15.59 56.86 -1.62
CA MET A 1 -16.41 57.66 -2.55
C MET A 1 -15.96 57.32 -3.96
N ALA A 2 -16.56 56.31 -4.60
CA ALA A 2 -17.80 56.37 -5.39
C ALA A 2 -17.62 56.92 -6.83
N SER A 3 -17.56 55.95 -7.78
CA SER A 3 -18.32 55.93 -9.06
C SER A 3 -17.81 56.86 -10.18
N LEU A 4 -17.88 56.59 -11.48
CA LEU A 4 -18.63 55.69 -12.38
C LEU A 4 -17.93 55.87 -13.74
N PHE A 5 -17.80 54.85 -14.60
CA PHE A 5 -18.03 54.98 -16.06
C PHE A 5 -18.06 53.60 -16.74
N THR A 6 -18.97 53.49 -17.68
CA THR A 6 -19.58 52.30 -18.29
C THR A 6 -19.04 52.00 -19.70
N THR A 7 -18.81 50.70 -20.00
CA THR A 7 -19.03 49.89 -21.24
C THR A 7 -18.75 50.47 -22.65
N PRO A 8 -18.34 49.62 -23.64
CA PRO A 8 -19.34 48.94 -24.50
C PRO A 8 -19.00 47.50 -24.95
N ARG A 9 -20.06 46.70 -25.22
CA ARG A 9 -20.05 45.39 -25.91
C ARG A 9 -19.89 45.52 -27.43
N PRO A 10 -19.49 44.45 -28.15
CA PRO A 10 -19.90 44.23 -29.53
C PRO A 10 -20.75 42.96 -29.74
N ARG A 11 -21.29 42.88 -30.97
CA ARG A 11 -22.59 42.31 -31.39
C ARG A 11 -22.61 40.81 -31.72
N ARG A 12 -23.81 40.22 -31.56
CA ARG A 12 -24.30 38.99 -32.21
C ARG A 12 -24.51 39.22 -33.71
N ASN A 13 -24.18 38.23 -34.53
CA ASN A 13 -24.79 38.01 -35.85
C ASN A 13 -25.08 36.50 -36.06
N SER A 14 -26.16 36.26 -36.78
CA SER A 14 -26.93 35.04 -37.03
C SER A 14 -26.45 34.18 -38.19
N ALA A 15 -26.66 32.85 -38.13
CA ALA A 15 -27.27 32.02 -39.21
C ALA A 15 -27.37 30.54 -38.77
N VAL A 16 -28.52 29.91 -39.04
CA VAL A 16 -28.91 28.51 -38.78
C VAL A 16 -28.71 27.69 -40.08
N PRO A 17 -28.58 26.35 -40.04
CA PRO A 17 -29.74 25.49 -40.34
C PRO A 17 -29.91 24.28 -39.40
N GLN A 18 -31.16 24.05 -38.95
CA GLN A 18 -31.62 22.83 -38.30
C GLN A 18 -31.86 21.75 -39.36
N VAL A 19 -31.52 20.51 -39.04
CA VAL A 19 -31.92 19.31 -39.79
C VAL A 19 -32.88 18.51 -38.91
N ASP A 20 -34.13 18.44 -39.34
CA ASP A 20 -35.16 17.56 -38.81
C ASP A 20 -34.89 16.11 -39.22
N VAL A 21 -35.04 15.18 -38.28
CA VAL A 21 -35.16 13.75 -38.57
C VAL A 21 -36.35 13.21 -37.79
N ASP A 22 -37.39 12.84 -38.54
CA ASP A 22 -38.60 12.14 -38.12
C ASP A 22 -38.31 10.75 -37.54
N ILE A 23 -38.96 10.41 -36.42
CA ILE A 23 -39.11 9.03 -35.93
C ILE A 23 -40.58 8.82 -35.50
N PRO A 24 -41.29 7.79 -36.01
CA PRO A 24 -42.70 7.54 -35.70
C PRO A 24 -42.88 6.72 -34.40
N PRO A 25 -44.10 6.71 -33.81
CA PRO A 25 -44.34 6.21 -32.46
C PRO A 25 -44.72 4.72 -32.44
N THR A 26 -44.39 4.03 -31.34
CA THR A 26 -45.09 2.79 -30.98
C THR A 26 -45.29 2.69 -29.47
N THR A 27 -46.57 2.66 -29.11
CA THR A 27 -47.20 2.38 -27.82
C THR A 27 -46.72 1.09 -27.16
N THR A 28 -46.58 1.07 -25.82
CA THR A 28 -47.03 -0.03 -24.94
C THR A 28 -47.19 0.47 -23.49
N LYS A 29 -48.20 -0.07 -22.81
CA LYS A 29 -48.94 0.42 -21.64
C LYS A 29 -48.20 0.34 -20.29
N MET A 30 -48.53 1.29 -19.41
CA MET A 30 -48.44 1.21 -17.95
C MET A 30 -49.41 0.17 -17.39
N GLN A 31 -49.00 -0.57 -16.37
CA GLN A 31 -49.87 -1.03 -15.29
C GLN A 31 -49.15 -0.93 -13.94
N THR A 32 -49.60 0.03 -13.15
CA THR A 32 -49.50 0.14 -11.69
C THR A 32 -50.28 -0.98 -11.01
N LEU A 33 -49.80 -1.53 -9.89
CA LEU A 33 -50.64 -2.03 -8.79
C LEU A 33 -49.85 -2.04 -7.46
N THR A 34 -50.56 -1.61 -6.42
CA THR A 34 -50.20 -1.35 -5.02
C THR A 34 -50.17 -2.61 -4.14
N PRO A 35 -49.72 -2.51 -2.86
CA PRO A 35 -49.47 -3.66 -1.98
C PRO A 35 -50.65 -3.96 -1.03
N GLU A 36 -50.91 -5.24 -0.76
CA GLU A 36 -51.80 -5.71 0.32
C GLU A 36 -51.20 -7.00 0.92
N THR A 37 -50.77 -6.93 2.18
CA THR A 37 -51.40 -7.43 3.42
C THR A 37 -51.05 -8.88 3.75
N ASN A 38 -50.67 -9.04 5.01
CA ASN A 38 -50.08 -10.21 5.64
C ASN A 38 -51.18 -10.85 6.51
N GLY A 39 -51.36 -12.17 6.43
CA GLY A 39 -52.29 -12.87 7.32
C GLY A 39 -52.33 -14.38 7.10
N GLY A 40 -51.89 -15.12 8.13
CA GLY A 40 -52.61 -16.27 8.67
C GLY A 40 -52.40 -17.67 8.07
N ASP A 41 -51.82 -18.54 8.91
CA ASP A 41 -52.08 -19.98 9.10
C ASP A 41 -51.73 -21.05 8.04
N GLY A 42 -50.94 -22.04 8.50
CA GLY A 42 -51.48 -23.40 8.65
C GLY A 42 -50.92 -24.51 7.74
N GLY A 43 -50.07 -25.37 8.34
CA GLY A 43 -50.16 -26.83 8.18
C GLY A 43 -49.38 -27.52 7.05
N ALA A 44 -48.57 -28.52 7.46
CA ALA A 44 -48.35 -29.87 6.87
C ALA A 44 -48.26 -30.02 5.34
N GLU A 45 -47.44 -30.86 4.72
CA GLU A 45 -46.53 -31.97 5.01
C GLU A 45 -45.86 -32.21 3.65
N ASP A 46 -44.59 -32.66 3.61
CA ASP A 46 -44.07 -33.64 2.65
C ASP A 46 -42.54 -33.52 2.56
N GLN A 47 -41.87 -34.45 3.23
CA GLN A 47 -40.53 -34.90 2.85
C GLN A 47 -40.66 -36.12 1.93
N PRO A 48 -39.62 -36.37 1.13
CA PRO A 48 -38.99 -37.67 1.29
C PRO A 48 -37.47 -37.57 1.48
N HIS A 49 -37.01 -38.36 2.45
CA HIS A 49 -35.63 -38.72 2.78
C HIS A 49 -34.91 -39.46 1.63
N TYR A 50 -33.58 -39.23 1.50
CA TYR A 50 -32.62 -40.33 1.26
C TYR A 50 -31.16 -39.96 1.60
N TRP A 51 -30.55 -40.83 2.41
CA TRP A 51 -29.14 -41.07 2.77
C TRP A 51 -28.38 -40.23 3.81
N ASP A 52 -28.39 -40.81 5.01
CA ASP A 52 -27.32 -40.85 6.02
C ASP A 52 -26.07 -41.62 5.55
N ASP A 53 -24.90 -41.18 6.01
CA ASP A 53 -23.79 -42.04 6.44
C ASP A 53 -22.83 -41.25 7.35
N ARG A 54 -22.87 -41.52 8.66
CA ARG A 54 -21.80 -41.20 9.63
C ARG A 54 -21.72 -42.32 10.69
N PRO A 55 -20.53 -42.81 11.04
CA PRO A 55 -20.36 -43.66 12.21
C PRO A 55 -20.18 -42.82 13.48
N GLY A 56 -20.82 -43.27 14.56
CA GLY A 56 -20.91 -42.59 15.85
C GLY A 56 -19.68 -42.73 16.73
N HIS A 57 -19.60 -41.82 17.70
CA HIS A 57 -18.82 -42.00 18.92
C HIS A 57 -19.76 -41.82 20.12
N GLY A 58 -19.79 -42.86 20.95
CA GLY A 58 -20.62 -42.99 22.13
C GLY A 58 -20.17 -42.10 23.28
N SER A 59 -21.16 -41.79 24.11
CA SER A 59 -21.11 -41.08 25.38
C SER A 59 -20.31 -41.81 26.46
N GLY A 60 -19.61 -41.04 27.30
CA GLY A 60 -19.08 -41.52 28.57
C GLY A 60 -18.79 -40.34 29.51
N SER A 61 -19.75 -40.03 30.37
CA SER A 61 -19.71 -39.05 31.46
C SER A 61 -19.21 -39.69 32.75
N VAL A 62 -18.16 -39.15 33.40
CA VAL A 62 -17.88 -39.29 34.85
C VAL A 62 -16.98 -38.09 35.22
N GLU A 63 -17.45 -37.06 35.94
CA GLU A 63 -17.66 -36.91 37.38
C GLU A 63 -16.37 -36.73 38.21
N HIS A 64 -16.39 -35.65 39.00
CA HIS A 64 -15.32 -35.10 39.83
C HIS A 64 -15.40 -35.72 41.23
N GLU A 65 -14.27 -36.13 41.84
CA GLU A 65 -14.18 -36.14 43.30
C GLU A 65 -12.75 -35.94 43.83
N ARG A 66 -12.67 -35.17 44.92
CA ARG A 66 -11.51 -34.85 45.75
C ARG A 66 -11.26 -35.96 46.78
N LEU A 67 -10.07 -35.98 47.41
CA LEU A 67 -9.76 -36.17 48.86
C LEU A 67 -8.25 -36.51 48.99
N LEU A 68 -7.38 -35.62 49.50
CA LEU A 68 -6.93 -35.45 50.89
C LEU A 68 -6.13 -36.62 51.52
N GLY A 69 -4.79 -36.46 51.60
CA GLY A 69 -4.03 -36.30 52.86
C GLY A 69 -3.52 -37.50 53.67
N LYS A 70 -2.26 -37.34 54.16
CA LYS A 70 -1.52 -38.01 55.28
C LYS A 70 -0.83 -39.34 54.99
N ASP A 71 0.30 -39.73 55.61
CA ASP A 71 1.32 -39.13 56.51
C ASP A 71 2.44 -40.21 56.63
N ASN A 72 3.69 -39.77 56.95
CA ASN A 72 4.77 -40.50 57.67
C ASN A 72 5.47 -41.70 57.00
N ASN A 73 6.70 -42.10 57.33
CA ASN A 73 7.96 -41.53 57.86
C ASN A 73 8.94 -42.74 57.95
N ASP A 74 10.24 -42.47 58.08
CA ASP A 74 11.30 -43.30 58.67
C ASP A 74 12.32 -44.00 57.74
N ASP A 75 13.55 -43.90 58.25
CA ASP A 75 14.91 -44.09 57.72
C ASP A 75 15.36 -45.57 57.62
N ASP A 76 16.37 -45.88 56.80
CA ASP A 76 17.67 -46.48 57.25
C ASP A 76 18.66 -46.70 56.07
N ASP A 77 19.94 -46.72 56.40
CA ASP A 77 21.15 -46.71 55.58
C ASP A 77 21.53 -48.06 54.89
N GLY A 78 22.39 -48.00 53.85
CA GLY A 78 23.41 -49.05 53.62
C GLY A 78 23.65 -49.56 52.19
N ASP A 79 24.79 -49.15 51.61
CA ASP A 79 25.72 -49.81 50.67
C ASP A 79 25.28 -50.96 49.74
N GLY A 80 25.71 -50.87 48.47
CA GLY A 80 26.19 -52.03 47.70
C GLY A 80 25.71 -52.13 46.25
N ASP A 81 26.61 -51.77 45.32
CA ASP A 81 26.80 -52.26 43.95
C ASP A 81 25.76 -53.23 43.34
N ASP A 82 25.04 -52.78 42.31
CA ASP A 82 24.77 -53.48 41.03
C ASP A 82 23.52 -52.87 40.36
N ASP A 83 23.70 -51.90 39.46
CA ASP A 83 22.62 -51.40 38.59
C ASP A 83 23.17 -51.15 37.17
N SER A 84 23.37 -52.24 36.43
CA SER A 84 23.52 -52.19 34.97
C SER A 84 22.48 -53.02 34.21
N ASP A 85 21.44 -53.54 34.87
CA ASP A 85 20.45 -54.44 34.25
C ASP A 85 18.97 -54.00 34.42
N LEU A 86 18.69 -52.79 34.93
CA LEU A 86 17.32 -52.28 35.14
C LEU A 86 16.82 -51.25 34.11
N GLU A 87 17.60 -50.91 33.08
CA GLU A 87 17.16 -50.05 31.97
C GLU A 87 16.49 -50.82 30.80
N LEU A 88 16.35 -52.14 30.88
CA LEU A 88 15.84 -52.95 29.77
C LEU A 88 14.36 -53.39 29.88
N ASP A 89 13.68 -53.20 31.01
CA ASP A 89 12.29 -53.68 31.19
C ASP A 89 11.21 -52.60 31.36
N ILE A 90 11.56 -51.30 31.27
CA ILE A 90 10.55 -50.20 31.22
C ILE A 90 10.19 -49.83 29.77
N ALA A 91 10.91 -50.36 28.77
CA ALA A 91 10.66 -50.07 27.35
C ALA A 91 9.54 -50.93 26.72
N ALA A 92 8.94 -51.88 27.45
CA ALA A 92 8.03 -52.88 26.87
C ALA A 92 6.52 -52.62 27.07
N GLU A 93 6.11 -51.61 27.85
CA GLU A 93 4.68 -51.40 28.20
C GLU A 93 4.12 -49.99 27.98
N LEU A 94 4.72 -49.22 27.06
CA LEU A 94 4.11 -48.00 26.51
C LEU A 94 3.90 -48.19 25.01
N GLY A 95 2.69 -48.61 24.66
CA GLY A 95 2.25 -48.81 23.29
C GLY A 95 2.63 -47.63 22.39
N THR A 96 3.29 -47.96 21.29
CA THR A 96 3.64 -47.06 20.20
C THR A 96 2.39 -46.32 19.71
N VAL A 97 2.22 -45.06 20.14
CA VAL A 97 1.38 -44.10 19.42
C VAL A 97 2.05 -43.92 18.05
N PRO A 98 1.40 -44.24 16.92
CA PRO A 98 2.00 -44.02 15.63
C PRO A 98 2.26 -42.52 15.49
N LEU A 99 3.53 -42.14 15.37
CA LEU A 99 3.95 -40.85 14.85
C LEU A 99 3.23 -40.67 13.51
N GLY A 100 2.15 -39.88 13.53
CA GLY A 100 1.39 -39.48 12.36
C GLY A 100 2.32 -38.76 11.40
N THR A 101 2.95 -39.54 10.54
CA THR A 101 3.28 -39.25 9.16
C THR A 101 3.05 -37.79 8.74
N SER A 102 4.18 -37.07 8.68
CA SER A 102 4.38 -35.82 7.92
C SER A 102 3.97 -35.92 6.42
N THR A 103 3.51 -37.08 5.95
CA THR A 103 2.99 -37.27 4.59
C THR A 103 1.55 -36.79 4.40
N ALA A 104 0.76 -36.63 5.48
CA ALA A 104 -0.63 -36.18 5.38
C ALA A 104 -0.76 -34.70 4.99
N THR A 105 0.13 -33.82 5.48
CA THR A 105 0.13 -32.39 5.12
C THR A 105 0.66 -32.16 3.70
N THR A 106 1.67 -32.94 3.27
CA THR A 106 2.20 -32.85 1.90
C THR A 106 1.21 -33.33 0.83
N ALA A 107 0.33 -34.28 1.16
CA ALA A 107 -0.69 -34.78 0.22
C ALA A 107 -1.88 -33.79 0.05
N ALA A 108 -2.19 -32.99 1.09
CA ALA A 108 -3.29 -32.03 1.05
C ALA A 108 -2.99 -30.79 0.17
N ASP A 109 -1.73 -30.33 0.14
CA ASP A 109 -1.31 -29.16 -0.64
C ASP A 109 -1.26 -29.41 -2.17
N ASP A 110 -1.04 -30.65 -2.60
CA ASP A 110 -1.03 -31.02 -4.03
C ASP A 110 -2.45 -31.23 -4.60
N ASN A 111 -3.46 -31.41 -3.75
CA ASN A 111 -4.85 -31.66 -4.17
C ASN A 111 -5.79 -30.43 -4.09
N TRP A 112 -5.23 -29.22 -3.98
CA TRP A 112 -6.01 -27.98 -3.95
C TRP A 112 -6.69 -27.72 -5.30
N SER A 113 -8.02 -27.61 -5.29
CA SER A 113 -8.81 -27.12 -6.41
C SER A 113 -9.27 -25.68 -6.15
N PRO A 114 -9.21 -24.80 -7.18
CA PRO A 114 -9.65 -23.43 -7.02
C PRO A 114 -11.15 -23.36 -6.68
N PRO A 115 -11.58 -22.49 -5.75
CA PRO A 115 -12.99 -22.34 -5.40
C PRO A 115 -13.85 -21.91 -6.61
N PRO A 116 -15.16 -22.18 -6.60
CA PRO A 116 -16.07 -21.74 -7.67
C PRO A 116 -15.95 -20.23 -7.90
N GLY A 117 -15.73 -19.81 -9.15
CA GLY A 117 -15.56 -18.40 -9.50
C GLY A 117 -14.16 -17.81 -9.25
N PHE A 118 -13.16 -18.63 -8.89
CA PHE A 118 -11.77 -18.20 -8.63
C PHE A 118 -11.19 -17.28 -9.70
N ILE A 119 -11.39 -17.59 -10.99
CA ILE A 119 -10.88 -16.77 -12.10
C ILE A 119 -11.48 -15.36 -12.06
N TRP A 120 -12.78 -15.24 -11.78
CA TRP A 120 -13.45 -13.94 -11.71
C TRP A 120 -13.01 -13.14 -10.48
N ILE A 121 -12.77 -13.80 -9.34
CA ILE A 121 -12.18 -13.15 -8.15
C ILE A 121 -10.79 -12.64 -8.49
N GLN A 122 -9.98 -13.46 -9.16
CA GLN A 122 -8.63 -13.08 -9.55
C GLN A 122 -8.63 -11.88 -10.49
N ILE A 123 -9.53 -11.84 -11.49
CA ILE A 123 -9.68 -10.68 -12.38
C ILE A 123 -10.03 -9.41 -11.60
N ALA A 124 -10.98 -9.49 -10.65
CA ALA A 124 -11.36 -8.35 -9.81
C ALA A 124 -10.17 -7.84 -8.95
N ILE A 125 -9.46 -8.76 -8.31
CA ILE A 125 -8.28 -8.46 -7.49
C ILE A 125 -7.16 -7.86 -8.33
N MET A 126 -6.81 -8.47 -9.46
CA MET A 126 -5.76 -7.95 -10.35
C MET A 126 -6.12 -6.59 -10.91
N ALA A 127 -7.38 -6.33 -11.25
CA ALA A 127 -7.83 -5.02 -11.71
C ALA A 127 -7.69 -3.94 -10.64
N ASN A 128 -7.98 -4.24 -9.37
CA ASN A 128 -7.71 -3.32 -8.26
C ASN A 128 -6.21 -3.06 -8.06
N VAL A 129 -5.38 -4.09 -8.22
CA VAL A 129 -3.92 -3.95 -8.17
C VAL A 129 -3.40 -3.09 -9.33
N PHE A 130 -3.96 -3.26 -10.53
CA PHE A 130 -3.66 -2.41 -11.69
C PHE A 130 -4.03 -0.95 -11.42
N LEU A 131 -5.25 -0.69 -10.91
CA LEU A 131 -5.72 0.65 -10.56
C LEU A 131 -4.82 1.30 -9.51
N SER A 132 -4.40 0.54 -8.50
CA SER A 132 -3.47 1.02 -7.46
C SER A 132 -2.12 1.45 -8.04
N GLY A 133 -1.54 0.66 -8.95
CA GLY A 133 -0.30 1.01 -9.64
C GLY A 133 -0.47 2.21 -10.58
N PHE A 134 -1.50 2.18 -11.42
CA PHE A 134 -1.81 3.21 -12.42
C PHE A 134 -2.01 4.58 -11.77
N ASP A 135 -2.85 4.65 -10.74
CA ASP A 135 -3.18 5.89 -10.06
C ASP A 135 -2.05 6.40 -9.17
N GLY A 136 -1.24 5.50 -8.62
CA GLY A 136 -0.07 5.84 -7.82
C GLY A 136 1.02 6.57 -8.61
N THR A 137 1.09 6.37 -9.94
CA THR A 137 2.11 6.99 -10.80
C THR A 137 1.58 8.00 -11.80
N ILE A 138 0.27 8.04 -12.07
CA ILE A 138 -0.29 8.98 -13.03
C ILE A 138 -0.03 10.43 -12.64
N THR A 139 -0.16 10.76 -11.35
CA THR A 139 0.07 12.12 -10.86
C THR A 139 1.51 12.57 -11.02
N ALA A 140 2.48 11.65 -11.02
CA ALA A 140 3.88 12.01 -11.27
C ALA A 140 4.10 12.60 -12.67
N SER A 141 3.27 12.23 -13.65
CA SER A 141 3.33 12.74 -15.02
C SER A 141 2.40 13.92 -15.29
N THR A 142 1.30 14.06 -14.53
CA THR A 142 0.25 15.07 -14.79
C THR A 142 0.31 16.28 -13.86
N TYR A 143 1.05 16.17 -12.75
CA TYR A 143 1.17 17.20 -11.72
C TYR A 143 1.44 18.62 -12.27
N ALA A 144 2.45 18.75 -13.14
CA ALA A 144 2.90 20.06 -13.64
C ALA A 144 1.83 20.76 -14.49
N VAL A 145 1.08 19.99 -15.28
CA VAL A 145 0.01 20.53 -16.14
C VAL A 145 -1.20 20.92 -15.31
N ILE A 146 -1.60 20.08 -14.34
CA ILE A 146 -2.70 20.39 -13.41
C ILE A 146 -2.39 21.67 -12.64
N SER A 147 -1.14 21.81 -12.17
CA SER A 147 -0.64 23.01 -11.49
C SER A 147 -0.81 24.28 -12.34
N SER A 148 -0.44 24.20 -13.63
CA SER A 148 -0.56 25.31 -14.57
C SER A 148 -2.01 25.69 -14.85
N ASP A 149 -2.91 24.71 -15.00
CA ASP A 149 -4.32 24.92 -15.36
C ASP A 149 -5.10 25.68 -14.27
N PHE A 150 -4.74 25.47 -13.00
CA PHE A 150 -5.35 26.17 -11.87
C PHE A 150 -4.62 27.45 -11.46
N GLY A 151 -3.47 27.77 -12.05
CA GLY A 151 -2.64 28.92 -11.67
C GLY A 151 -2.22 28.91 -10.19
N ALA A 152 -2.13 27.73 -9.58
CA ALA A 152 -1.97 27.55 -8.13
C ALA A 152 -0.86 26.54 -7.86
N ALA A 153 0.39 26.94 -8.14
CA ALA A 153 1.56 26.07 -8.06
C ALA A 153 1.77 25.43 -6.67
N ASN A 154 1.60 26.22 -5.61
CA ASN A 154 1.77 25.74 -4.24
C ASN A 154 0.71 24.72 -3.84
N ALA A 155 -0.55 24.94 -4.23
CA ALA A 155 -1.65 24.01 -3.91
C ALA A 155 -1.57 22.71 -4.74
N ALA A 156 -0.87 22.72 -5.88
CA ALA A 156 -0.67 21.52 -6.68
C ALA A 156 0.19 20.48 -5.95
N SER A 157 1.18 20.90 -5.15
CA SER A 157 2.07 20.03 -4.34
C SER A 157 1.29 18.99 -3.52
N TRP A 158 0.11 19.39 -3.05
CA TRP A 158 -0.81 18.58 -2.28
C TRP A 158 -1.54 17.48 -3.06
N LEU A 159 -1.49 17.47 -4.39
CA LEU A 159 -2.16 16.47 -5.21
C LEU A 159 -1.61 15.06 -4.92
N THR A 160 -0.30 14.89 -4.98
CA THR A 160 0.34 13.59 -4.68
C THR A 160 0.34 13.36 -3.16
N THR A 161 0.63 14.39 -2.37
CA THR A 161 0.70 14.29 -0.91
C THR A 161 -0.63 13.84 -0.30
N SER A 162 -1.76 14.44 -0.68
CA SER A 162 -3.08 14.10 -0.13
C SER A 162 -3.44 12.63 -0.33
N TYR A 163 -3.18 12.09 -1.54
CA TYR A 163 -3.38 10.66 -1.83
C TYR A 163 -2.47 9.77 -0.97
N LEU A 164 -1.18 10.07 -0.92
CA LEU A 164 -0.20 9.26 -0.20
C LEU A 164 -0.47 9.28 1.31
N VAL A 165 -0.84 10.44 1.86
CA VAL A 165 -1.19 10.61 3.28
C VAL A 165 -2.37 9.73 3.66
N THR A 166 -3.50 9.86 2.95
CA THR A 166 -4.69 9.08 3.30
C THR A 166 -4.53 7.61 2.97
N SER A 167 -3.87 7.27 1.86
CA SER A 167 -3.56 5.88 1.52
C SER A 167 -2.73 5.22 2.61
N THR A 168 -1.61 5.83 3.01
CA THR A 168 -0.72 5.30 4.06
C THR A 168 -1.42 5.20 5.41
N ALA A 169 -2.20 6.21 5.79
CA ALA A 169 -2.88 6.25 7.07
C ALA A 169 -4.00 5.19 7.19
N PHE A 170 -4.78 4.97 6.12
CA PHE A 170 -5.94 4.07 6.14
C PHE A 170 -5.61 2.62 5.75
N GLN A 171 -4.47 2.39 5.09
CA GLN A 171 -4.00 1.05 4.71
C GLN A 171 -4.05 -0.01 5.84
N PRO A 172 -3.54 0.23 7.06
CA PRO A 172 -3.59 -0.77 8.14
C PRO A 172 -5.01 -1.05 8.65
N LEU A 173 -5.94 -0.09 8.53
CA LEU A 173 -7.31 -0.25 8.97
C LEU A 173 -8.02 -1.33 8.14
N TYR A 174 -7.74 -1.42 6.83
CA TYR A 174 -8.33 -2.45 5.97
C TYR A 174 -7.98 -3.87 6.43
N GLY A 175 -6.78 -4.11 6.95
CA GLY A 175 -6.39 -5.41 7.49
C GLY A 175 -7.31 -5.85 8.63
N ARG A 176 -7.36 -5.06 9.71
CA ARG A 176 -8.17 -5.40 10.89
C ARG A 176 -9.68 -5.28 10.69
N VAL A 177 -10.14 -4.23 10.01
CA VAL A 177 -11.57 -4.06 9.74
C VAL A 177 -12.06 -5.20 8.87
N SER A 178 -11.24 -5.74 7.96
CA SER A 178 -11.64 -6.89 7.15
C SER A 178 -11.68 -8.21 7.93
N ASP A 179 -10.93 -8.36 9.03
CA ASP A 179 -11.07 -9.51 9.95
C ASP A 179 -12.42 -9.47 10.67
N LEU A 180 -12.97 -8.27 10.91
CA LEU A 180 -14.17 -8.06 11.73
C LEU A 180 -15.46 -7.95 10.91
N VAL A 181 -15.44 -7.13 9.86
CA VAL A 181 -16.60 -6.84 8.98
C VAL A 181 -16.62 -7.77 7.76
N GLY A 182 -15.56 -8.55 7.56
CA GLY A 182 -15.42 -9.49 6.46
C GLY A 182 -14.72 -8.88 5.24
N ARG A 183 -14.14 -9.78 4.43
CA ARG A 183 -13.31 -9.42 3.27
C ARG A 183 -14.08 -8.68 2.18
N ARG A 184 -15.31 -9.12 1.88
CA ARG A 184 -16.16 -8.54 0.81
C ARG A 184 -16.45 -7.07 1.04
N VAL A 185 -16.88 -6.71 2.26
CA VAL A 185 -17.27 -5.33 2.58
C VAL A 185 -16.08 -4.39 2.45
N CYS A 186 -14.93 -4.78 2.97
CA CYS A 186 -13.71 -3.97 2.88
C CYS A 186 -13.22 -3.80 1.43
N PHE A 187 -13.25 -4.87 0.62
CA PHE A 187 -12.91 -4.80 -0.80
C PHE A 187 -13.84 -3.86 -1.58
N LEU A 188 -15.15 -3.92 -1.31
CA LEU A 188 -16.13 -3.06 -1.98
C LEU A 188 -16.02 -1.60 -1.52
N LEU A 189 -15.84 -1.35 -0.22
CA LEU A 189 -15.66 -0.01 0.33
C LEU A 189 -14.40 0.66 -0.22
N SER A 190 -13.27 -0.05 -0.30
CA SER A 190 -12.04 0.50 -0.88
C SER A 190 -12.23 0.85 -2.35
N THR A 191 -12.85 -0.05 -3.13
CA THR A 191 -13.10 0.16 -4.56
C THR A 191 -14.07 1.32 -4.80
N ALA A 192 -15.14 1.43 -4.00
CA ALA A 192 -16.12 2.51 -4.10
C ALA A 192 -15.52 3.88 -3.71
N ALA A 193 -14.80 3.95 -2.59
CA ALA A 193 -14.15 5.19 -2.16
C ALA A 193 -13.14 5.67 -3.21
N PHE A 194 -12.37 4.74 -3.80
CA PHE A 194 -11.45 5.04 -4.89
C PHE A 194 -12.18 5.56 -6.12
N ALA A 195 -13.23 4.87 -6.58
CA ALA A 195 -14.02 5.27 -7.75
C ALA A 195 -14.65 6.67 -7.58
N LEU A 196 -15.22 6.95 -6.41
CA LEU A 196 -15.80 8.25 -6.07
C LEU A 196 -14.73 9.34 -6.01
N GLY A 197 -13.56 9.04 -5.44
CA GLY A 197 -12.42 9.94 -5.43
C GLY A 197 -11.94 10.28 -6.84
N CYS A 198 -11.76 9.29 -7.72
CA CYS A 198 -11.38 9.50 -9.12
C CYS A 198 -12.44 10.30 -9.89
N ALA A 199 -13.73 10.01 -9.71
CA ALA A 199 -14.82 10.77 -10.32
C ALA A 199 -14.82 12.22 -9.84
N GLY A 200 -14.63 12.45 -8.54
CA GLY A 200 -14.50 13.77 -7.95
C GLY A 200 -13.28 14.54 -8.49
N CYS A 201 -12.15 13.86 -8.68
CA CYS A 201 -10.95 14.47 -9.28
C CYS A 201 -11.20 14.91 -10.73
N ALA A 202 -11.89 14.09 -11.53
CA ALA A 202 -12.21 14.43 -12.92
C ALA A 202 -13.17 15.63 -13.03
N LEU A 203 -14.08 15.79 -12.07
CA LEU A 203 -15.09 16.85 -12.05
C LEU A 203 -14.68 18.08 -11.22
N ALA A 204 -13.50 18.10 -10.61
CA ALA A 204 -13.08 19.12 -9.66
C ALA A 204 -13.02 20.54 -10.29
N PRO A 205 -13.79 21.53 -9.81
CA PRO A 205 -13.78 22.89 -10.34
C PRO A 205 -12.64 23.74 -9.77
N SER A 206 -12.00 23.31 -8.68
CA SER A 206 -10.91 24.02 -8.03
C SER A 206 -9.85 23.06 -7.48
N ILE A 207 -8.62 23.54 -7.30
CA ILE A 207 -7.50 22.75 -6.77
C ILE A 207 -7.76 22.20 -5.36
N VAL A 208 -8.50 22.94 -4.53
CA VAL A 208 -8.86 22.50 -3.16
C VAL A 208 -9.83 21.32 -3.20
N VAL A 209 -10.84 21.38 -4.09
CA VAL A 209 -11.75 20.25 -4.29
C VAL A 209 -11.00 19.06 -4.89
N LEU A 210 -10.09 19.31 -5.84
CA LEU A 210 -9.25 18.27 -6.42
C LEU A 210 -8.43 17.55 -5.34
N ASN A 211 -7.72 18.28 -4.49
CA ASN A 211 -6.93 17.71 -3.39
C ASN A 211 -7.80 16.97 -2.36
N SER A 212 -9.02 17.48 -2.08
CA SER A 212 -9.96 16.83 -1.15
C SER A 212 -10.49 15.50 -1.72
N MET A 213 -10.85 15.48 -3.01
CA MET A 213 -11.27 14.26 -3.71
C MET A 213 -10.10 13.28 -3.88
N ARG A 214 -8.89 13.80 -3.98
CA ARG A 214 -7.67 13.02 -4.05
C ARG A 214 -7.33 12.36 -2.72
N ALA A 215 -7.60 13.04 -1.61
CA ALA A 215 -7.57 12.45 -0.27
C ALA A 215 -8.60 11.30 -0.15
N LEU A 216 -9.82 11.45 -0.69
CA LEU A 216 -10.82 10.38 -0.74
C LEU A 216 -10.37 9.20 -1.62
N ALA A 217 -9.75 9.48 -2.78
CA ALA A 217 -9.17 8.45 -3.63
C ALA A 217 -8.06 7.67 -2.89
N GLY A 218 -7.21 8.36 -2.13
CA GLY A 218 -6.17 7.73 -1.32
C GLY A 218 -6.73 6.82 -0.24
N LEU A 219 -7.83 7.22 0.43
CA LEU A 219 -8.52 6.35 1.40
C LEU A 219 -8.92 5.01 0.75
N GLY A 220 -9.49 5.03 -0.46
CA GLY A 220 -9.77 3.80 -1.21
C GLY A 220 -8.51 3.08 -1.70
N GLY A 221 -7.51 3.84 -2.16
CA GLY A 221 -6.23 3.36 -2.70
C GLY A 221 -5.44 2.49 -1.72
N GLY A 222 -5.42 2.85 -0.43
CA GLY A 222 -4.78 2.06 0.62
C GLY A 222 -5.39 0.66 0.79
N GLY A 223 -6.67 0.50 0.45
CA GLY A 223 -7.38 -0.77 0.51
C GLY A 223 -7.25 -1.63 -0.76
N LEU A 224 -7.03 -1.04 -1.94
CA LEU A 224 -7.00 -1.77 -3.21
C LEU A 224 -5.96 -2.91 -3.22
N MET A 225 -4.69 -2.59 -2.92
CA MET A 225 -3.60 -3.58 -2.89
C MET A 225 -3.67 -4.46 -1.64
N THR A 226 -4.00 -3.89 -0.48
CA THR A 226 -4.05 -4.61 0.80
C THR A 226 -5.13 -5.69 0.79
N MET A 227 -6.35 -5.34 0.38
CA MET A 227 -7.45 -6.32 0.28
C MET A 227 -7.19 -7.34 -0.82
N ALA A 228 -6.56 -6.93 -1.92
CA ALA A 228 -6.16 -7.86 -2.97
C ALA A 228 -5.20 -8.96 -2.46
N THR A 229 -4.19 -8.58 -1.66
CA THR A 229 -3.27 -9.56 -1.06
C THR A 229 -3.94 -10.41 0.01
N ILE A 230 -4.81 -9.84 0.85
CA ILE A 230 -5.51 -10.57 1.91
C ILE A 230 -6.47 -11.62 1.30
N VAL A 231 -7.35 -11.22 0.38
CA VAL A 231 -8.31 -12.14 -0.26
C VAL A 231 -7.57 -13.26 -1.01
N ASN A 232 -6.49 -12.91 -1.71
CA ASN A 232 -5.65 -13.90 -2.40
C ASN A 232 -4.98 -14.87 -1.43
N SER A 233 -4.57 -14.40 -0.24
CA SER A 233 -3.97 -15.26 0.79
C SER A 233 -4.99 -16.22 1.41
N ASP A 234 -6.24 -15.77 1.62
CA ASP A 234 -7.29 -16.60 2.20
C ASP A 234 -7.70 -17.75 1.26
N MET A 235 -7.64 -17.55 -0.06
CA MET A 235 -8.07 -18.53 -1.06
C MET A 235 -6.99 -19.52 -1.49
N ILE A 236 -5.72 -19.17 -1.37
CA ILE A 236 -4.60 -19.88 -2.01
C ILE A 236 -3.69 -20.50 -0.95
N PRO A 237 -3.32 -21.79 -1.08
CA PRO A 237 -2.43 -22.45 -0.13
C PRO A 237 -1.04 -21.80 -0.14
N PHE A 238 -0.38 -21.78 1.03
CA PHE A 238 0.84 -21.02 1.29
C PHE A 238 1.92 -21.22 0.22
N ARG A 239 2.13 -22.48 -0.22
CA ARG A 239 3.13 -22.86 -1.23
C ARG A 239 2.92 -22.20 -2.60
N ARG A 240 1.66 -21.97 -3.01
CA ARG A 240 1.31 -21.35 -4.30
C ARG A 240 1.20 -19.82 -4.22
N ARG A 241 1.02 -19.24 -3.01
CA ARG A 241 0.87 -17.79 -2.82
C ARG A 241 2.00 -16.98 -3.43
N GLY A 242 3.23 -17.50 -3.42
CA GLY A 242 4.39 -16.82 -4.02
C GLY A 242 4.20 -16.48 -5.50
N MET A 243 3.60 -17.38 -6.29
CA MET A 243 3.35 -17.16 -7.72
C MET A 243 2.24 -16.12 -7.94
N TYR A 244 1.17 -16.17 -7.16
CA TYR A 244 0.08 -15.18 -7.28
C TYR A 244 0.49 -13.80 -6.79
N GLN A 245 1.37 -13.71 -5.79
CA GLN A 245 1.96 -12.43 -5.39
C GLN A 245 2.88 -11.88 -6.48
N ALA A 246 3.62 -12.75 -7.18
CA ALA A 246 4.41 -12.35 -8.34
C ALA A 246 3.51 -11.78 -9.46
N MET A 247 2.37 -12.42 -9.71
CA MET A 247 1.35 -11.88 -10.64
C MET A 247 0.81 -10.53 -10.16
N GLN A 248 0.49 -10.38 -8.87
CA GLN A 248 0.05 -9.09 -8.30
C GLN A 248 1.10 -7.99 -8.53
N ASN A 249 2.36 -8.25 -8.16
CA ASN A 249 3.43 -7.27 -8.35
C ASN A 249 3.67 -6.97 -9.83
N GLY A 250 3.51 -7.97 -10.71
CA GLY A 250 3.58 -7.79 -12.16
C GLY A 250 2.48 -6.86 -12.69
N VAL A 251 1.24 -7.07 -12.25
CA VAL A 251 0.10 -6.23 -12.64
C VAL A 251 0.20 -4.82 -12.03
N TYR A 252 0.69 -4.70 -10.79
CA TYR A 252 0.98 -3.42 -10.15
C TYR A 252 2.04 -2.64 -10.93
N GLY A 253 3.16 -3.28 -11.25
CA GLY A 253 4.24 -2.69 -12.04
C GLY A 253 3.78 -2.30 -13.45
N PHE A 254 2.98 -3.14 -14.09
CA PHE A 254 2.35 -2.82 -15.37
C PHE A 254 1.41 -1.61 -15.27
N GLY A 255 0.55 -1.57 -14.24
CA GLY A 255 -0.28 -0.41 -13.93
C GLY A 255 0.55 0.86 -13.75
N ALA A 256 1.61 0.80 -12.94
CA ALA A 256 2.53 1.89 -12.68
C ALA A 256 3.20 2.42 -13.96
N ILE A 257 3.58 1.53 -14.88
CA ILE A 257 4.11 1.89 -16.21
C ILE A 257 3.06 2.61 -17.04
N CYS A 258 1.85 2.05 -17.09
CA CYS A 258 0.74 2.65 -17.80
C CYS A 258 0.40 4.04 -17.24
N GLY A 259 0.40 4.21 -15.92
CA GLY A 259 0.13 5.51 -15.27
C GLY A 259 1.18 6.56 -15.64
N ALA A 260 2.48 6.24 -15.50
CA ALA A 260 3.56 7.16 -15.80
C ALA A 260 3.68 7.49 -17.30
N SER A 261 3.39 6.52 -18.18
CA SER A 261 3.54 6.68 -19.63
C SER A 261 2.31 7.31 -20.27
N PHE A 262 1.12 6.77 -19.97
CA PHE A 262 -0.12 7.27 -20.55
C PHE A 262 -0.56 8.58 -19.91
N GLY A 263 -0.26 8.82 -18.62
CA GLY A 263 -0.63 10.07 -17.95
C GLY A 263 -0.12 11.32 -18.68
N GLY A 264 1.13 11.31 -19.12
CA GLY A 264 1.69 12.38 -19.96
C GLY A 264 0.92 12.53 -21.29
N SER A 265 0.77 11.43 -22.03
CA SER A 265 0.11 11.44 -23.35
C SER A 265 -1.37 11.86 -23.31
N ILE A 266 -2.12 11.41 -22.30
CA ILE A 266 -3.53 11.76 -22.11
C ILE A 266 -3.65 13.24 -21.79
N THR A 267 -2.75 13.74 -20.95
CA THR A 267 -2.70 15.15 -20.56
C THR A 267 -2.41 16.06 -21.75
N ASP A 268 -1.45 15.67 -22.60
CA ASP A 268 -1.06 16.45 -23.78
C ASP A 268 -2.13 16.47 -24.89
N THR A 269 -3.01 15.45 -24.97
CA THR A 269 -3.95 15.27 -26.11
C THR A 269 -5.41 15.58 -25.79
N ILE A 270 -5.98 14.96 -24.75
CA ILE A 270 -7.42 15.05 -24.41
C ILE A 270 -7.63 15.88 -23.13
N GLY A 271 -6.57 16.05 -22.33
CA GLY A 271 -6.56 16.83 -21.11
C GLY A 271 -6.46 15.97 -19.85
N TRP A 272 -5.90 16.56 -18.79
CA TRP A 272 -5.56 15.87 -17.53
C TRP A 272 -6.78 15.23 -16.83
N ARG A 273 -8.00 15.76 -17.02
CA ARG A 273 -9.21 15.26 -16.36
C ARG A 273 -9.53 13.81 -16.75
N TRP A 274 -9.18 13.41 -17.97
CA TRP A 274 -9.35 12.05 -18.46
C TRP A 274 -8.43 11.03 -17.78
N CYS A 275 -7.31 11.47 -17.19
CA CYS A 275 -6.43 10.62 -16.39
C CYS A 275 -7.16 10.03 -15.17
N PHE A 276 -8.13 10.77 -14.61
CA PHE A 276 -8.97 10.29 -13.50
C PHE A 276 -10.28 9.68 -14.01
N ALA A 277 -10.91 10.26 -15.03
CA ALA A 277 -12.18 9.78 -15.56
C ALA A 277 -12.08 8.35 -16.13
N ALA A 278 -10.97 8.01 -16.79
CA ALA A 278 -10.76 6.68 -17.37
C ALA A 278 -10.69 5.54 -16.33
N GLN A 279 -10.36 5.86 -15.08
CA GLN A 279 -10.27 4.88 -14.00
C GLN A 279 -11.64 4.53 -13.40
N VAL A 280 -12.61 5.46 -13.48
CA VAL A 280 -13.97 5.28 -12.94
C VAL A 280 -14.71 4.09 -13.55
N PRO A 281 -14.79 3.90 -14.89
CA PRO A 281 -15.51 2.76 -15.46
C PRO A 281 -14.86 1.43 -15.10
N VAL A 282 -13.52 1.39 -15.03
CA VAL A 282 -12.78 0.19 -14.60
C VAL A 282 -13.10 -0.12 -13.13
N SER A 283 -13.05 0.88 -12.26
CA SER A 283 -13.36 0.73 -10.83
C SER A 283 -14.81 0.28 -10.61
N LEU A 284 -15.76 0.80 -11.39
CA LEU A 284 -17.16 0.40 -11.34
C LEU A 284 -17.35 -1.04 -11.81
N ALA A 285 -16.68 -1.45 -12.87
CA ALA A 285 -16.69 -2.83 -13.34
C ALA A 285 -16.14 -3.79 -12.27
N VAL A 286 -15.04 -3.42 -11.59
CA VAL A 286 -14.49 -4.19 -10.48
C VAL A 286 -15.44 -4.23 -9.29
N PHE A 287 -16.12 -3.12 -8.98
CA PHE A 287 -17.13 -3.07 -7.92
C PHE A 287 -18.30 -4.02 -8.20
N VAL A 288 -18.84 -4.01 -9.42
CA VAL A 288 -19.93 -4.91 -9.84
C VAL A 288 -19.47 -6.37 -9.83
N LEU A 289 -18.25 -6.65 -10.30
CA LEU A 289 -17.68 -8.00 -10.27
C LEU A 289 -17.46 -8.48 -8.83
N GLY A 290 -16.95 -7.60 -7.96
CA GLY A 290 -16.77 -7.84 -6.54
C GLY A 290 -18.08 -8.17 -5.83
N LEU A 291 -19.18 -7.47 -6.18
CA LEU A 291 -20.51 -7.74 -5.64
C LEU A 291 -21.04 -9.13 -6.00
N ARG A 292 -20.70 -9.66 -7.19
CA ARG A 292 -21.20 -10.96 -7.64
C ARG A 292 -20.35 -12.12 -7.14
N VAL A 293 -19.04 -11.93 -7.05
CA VAL A 293 -18.10 -13.05 -6.95
C VAL A 293 -17.43 -13.13 -5.59
N VAL A 294 -17.23 -12.02 -4.88
CA VAL A 294 -16.66 -12.05 -3.53
C VAL A 294 -17.76 -12.45 -2.55
N GLN A 295 -17.71 -13.69 -2.08
CA GLN A 295 -18.71 -14.23 -1.16
C GLN A 295 -18.58 -13.58 0.22
N ASN A 296 -19.73 -13.31 0.85
CA ASN A 296 -19.75 -12.95 2.25
C ASN A 296 -19.36 -14.17 3.08
N PRO A 297 -18.51 -14.03 4.10
CA PRO A 297 -18.31 -15.11 5.04
C PRO A 297 -19.64 -15.48 5.70
N ALA A 298 -19.92 -16.78 5.87
CA ALA A 298 -21.17 -17.30 6.42
C ALA A 298 -21.53 -16.76 7.81
N HIS A 299 -20.56 -16.19 8.55
CA HIS A 299 -20.75 -15.60 9.88
C HIS A 299 -21.40 -14.21 9.90
N MET A 300 -21.69 -13.58 8.74
CA MET A 300 -22.44 -12.31 8.68
C MET A 300 -23.96 -12.46 8.67
N MET A 301 -24.50 -13.69 8.68
CA MET A 301 -25.93 -13.97 8.84
C MET A 301 -26.38 -13.96 10.32
N MET A 302 -25.87 -13.04 11.14
CA MET A 302 -26.21 -12.96 12.57
C MET A 302 -26.58 -11.52 12.94
N GLY A 303 -27.85 -11.30 13.33
CA GLY A 303 -28.50 -9.99 13.44
C GLY A 303 -27.88 -8.96 14.40
N ASP A 304 -28.56 -7.81 14.56
CA ASP A 304 -28.11 -6.54 15.21
C ASP A 304 -27.28 -6.65 16.51
N ARG A 305 -27.48 -7.70 17.32
CA ARG A 305 -26.68 -7.94 18.54
C ARG A 305 -25.23 -8.33 18.27
N SER A 306 -24.92 -8.85 17.08
CA SER A 306 -23.55 -9.19 16.63
C SER A 306 -22.77 -7.94 16.22
N PHE A 307 -23.39 -7.02 15.47
CA PHE A 307 -22.74 -5.82 14.95
C PHE A 307 -22.18 -4.91 16.05
N ARG A 308 -22.95 -4.70 17.14
CA ARG A 308 -22.51 -3.91 18.31
C ARG A 308 -21.32 -4.55 19.03
N ARG A 309 -21.28 -5.88 19.15
CA ARG A 309 -20.16 -6.63 19.75
C ARG A 309 -18.92 -6.63 18.84
N THR A 310 -19.11 -6.73 17.52
CA THR A 310 -18.03 -6.65 16.54
C THR A 310 -17.40 -5.26 16.51
N TRP A 311 -18.21 -4.20 16.55
CA TRP A 311 -17.71 -2.83 16.66
C TRP A 311 -16.99 -2.54 17.98
N ALA A 312 -17.44 -3.13 19.09
CA ALA A 312 -16.75 -3.00 20.38
C ALA A 312 -15.35 -3.65 20.42
N ARG A 313 -15.04 -4.54 19.45
CA ARG A 313 -13.71 -5.17 19.29
C ARG A 313 -12.75 -4.34 18.42
N ILE A 314 -13.24 -3.32 17.70
CA ILE A 314 -12.41 -2.46 16.87
C ILE A 314 -11.62 -1.54 17.79
N ASP A 315 -10.29 -1.55 17.61
CA ASP A 315 -9.46 -0.53 18.23
C ASP A 315 -9.58 0.83 17.51
N VAL A 316 -10.64 1.57 17.82
CA VAL A 316 -10.87 2.91 17.26
C VAL A 316 -9.81 3.91 17.76
N THR A 317 -9.37 3.81 19.01
CA THR A 317 -8.39 4.76 19.56
C THR A 317 -7.01 4.57 18.93
N GLY A 318 -6.57 3.32 18.77
CA GLY A 318 -5.32 2.97 18.11
C GLY A 318 -5.36 3.36 16.64
N ALA A 319 -6.49 3.11 15.97
CA ALA A 319 -6.67 3.49 14.57
C ALA A 319 -6.60 5.01 14.40
N LEU A 320 -7.29 5.76 15.26
CA LEU A 320 -7.28 7.21 15.24
C LEU A 320 -5.88 7.77 15.53
N LEU A 321 -5.19 7.27 16.56
CA LEU A 321 -3.83 7.72 16.89
C LEU A 321 -2.84 7.42 15.76
N LEU A 322 -2.96 6.25 15.12
CA LEU A 322 -2.13 5.88 13.99
C LEU A 322 -2.41 6.78 12.78
N VAL A 323 -3.68 6.93 12.39
CA VAL A 323 -4.10 7.76 11.26
C VAL A 323 -3.69 9.21 11.46
N VAL A 324 -3.98 9.78 12.63
CA VAL A 324 -3.63 11.18 12.94
C VAL A 324 -2.12 11.35 13.09
N GLY A 325 -1.44 10.45 13.79
CA GLY A 325 0.02 10.51 13.97
C GLY A 325 0.77 10.48 12.65
N VAL A 326 0.44 9.51 11.78
CA VAL A 326 1.02 9.43 10.43
C VAL A 326 0.62 10.65 9.60
N SER A 327 -0.65 11.03 9.57
CA SER A 327 -1.08 12.18 8.75
C SER A 327 -0.38 13.48 9.16
N VAL A 328 -0.27 13.75 10.46
CA VAL A 328 0.43 14.94 10.98
C VAL A 328 1.93 14.88 10.66
N GLN A 329 2.55 13.70 10.74
CA GLN A 329 3.96 13.52 10.35
C GLN A 329 4.17 13.90 8.88
N LEU A 330 3.32 13.37 8.01
CA LEU A 330 3.44 13.55 6.58
C LEU A 330 3.11 14.98 6.15
N VAL A 331 2.15 15.63 6.81
CA VAL A 331 1.88 17.07 6.64
C VAL A 331 3.10 17.90 7.05
N GLY A 332 3.71 17.61 8.19
CA GLY A 332 4.92 18.31 8.64
C GLY A 332 6.08 18.18 7.65
N LEU A 333 6.31 16.97 7.14
CA LEU A 333 7.33 16.68 6.13
C LEU A 333 7.03 17.33 4.78
N SER A 334 5.76 17.44 4.39
CA SER A 334 5.36 18.08 3.13
C SER A 334 5.40 19.61 3.21
N LEU A 335 5.20 20.19 4.39
CA LEU A 335 5.27 21.63 4.61
C LEU A 335 6.73 22.12 4.71
N GLY A 336 7.58 21.35 5.41
CA GLY A 336 8.98 21.71 5.66
C GLY A 336 9.81 21.80 4.38
N GLY A 337 10.42 22.96 4.15
CA GLY A 337 11.32 23.20 3.00
C GLY A 337 10.62 23.47 1.68
N ASN A 338 9.35 23.08 1.54
CA ASN A 338 8.54 23.34 0.35
C ASN A 338 7.74 24.66 0.52
N GLU A 339 6.75 24.67 1.42
CA GLU A 339 5.86 25.82 1.65
C GLU A 339 6.32 26.70 2.83
N LEU A 340 6.87 26.06 3.88
CA LEU A 340 7.31 26.73 5.09
C LEU A 340 8.80 26.48 5.32
N PRO A 341 9.55 27.48 5.83
CA PRO A 341 10.92 27.25 6.28
C PRO A 341 10.98 26.17 7.37
N TRP A 342 12.07 25.40 7.40
CA TRP A 342 12.31 24.39 8.45
C TRP A 342 12.33 24.96 9.88
N SER A 343 12.59 26.26 10.03
CA SER A 343 12.55 26.97 11.31
C SER A 343 11.12 27.31 11.78
N SER A 344 10.10 27.11 10.92
CA SER A 344 8.73 27.45 11.25
C SER A 344 8.23 26.62 12.45
N PRO A 345 7.64 27.26 13.48
CA PRO A 345 7.06 26.56 14.63
C PRO A 345 6.02 25.50 14.24
N TRP A 346 5.30 25.72 13.14
CA TRP A 346 4.29 24.79 12.63
C TRP A 346 4.90 23.47 12.16
N VAL A 347 6.04 23.51 11.47
CA VAL A 347 6.75 22.30 11.01
C VAL A 347 7.21 21.49 12.22
N TRP A 348 7.82 22.14 13.21
CA TRP A 348 8.23 21.49 14.45
C TRP A 348 7.05 20.94 15.25
N LEU A 349 5.94 21.68 15.34
CA LEU A 349 4.72 21.22 16.01
C LEU A 349 4.17 19.95 15.36
N CYS A 350 4.12 19.89 14.02
CA CYS A 350 3.70 18.69 13.30
C CYS A 350 4.68 17.53 13.52
N LEU A 351 5.98 17.74 13.37
CA LEU A 351 6.98 16.67 13.50
C LEU A 351 7.04 16.13 14.94
N VAL A 352 7.21 17.00 15.94
CA VAL A 352 7.25 16.59 17.35
C VAL A 352 5.89 16.04 17.79
N GLY A 353 4.79 16.69 17.39
CA GLY A 353 3.43 16.22 17.68
C GLY A 353 3.18 14.82 17.12
N SER A 354 3.65 14.54 15.89
CA SER A 354 3.51 13.21 15.30
C SER A 354 4.30 12.15 16.07
N VAL A 355 5.53 12.46 16.51
CA VAL A 355 6.34 11.53 17.33
C VAL A 355 5.64 11.22 18.65
N VAL A 356 5.06 12.24 19.29
CA VAL A 356 4.28 12.06 20.53
C VAL A 356 3.04 11.20 20.28
N LEU A 357 2.30 11.45 19.20
CA LEU A 357 1.10 10.67 18.84
C LEU A 357 1.44 9.22 18.51
N LEU A 358 2.51 8.97 17.76
CA LEU A 358 2.97 7.62 17.43
C LEU A 358 3.52 6.89 18.68
N ALA A 359 4.22 7.59 19.59
CA ALA A 359 4.63 7.02 20.87
C ALA A 359 3.42 6.68 21.75
N LEU A 360 2.39 7.54 21.75
CA LEU A 360 1.13 7.27 22.44
C LEU A 360 0.40 6.08 21.82
N PHE A 361 0.36 5.97 20.49
CA PHE A 361 -0.15 4.81 19.76
C PHE A 361 0.55 3.53 20.24
N LEU A 362 1.88 3.47 20.22
CA LEU A 362 2.64 2.30 20.69
C LEU A 362 2.36 1.98 22.17
N ARG A 363 2.19 3.00 23.03
CA ARG A 363 1.85 2.81 24.44
C ARG A 363 0.45 2.24 24.62
N VAL A 364 -0.53 2.74 23.87
CA VAL A 364 -1.92 2.27 23.89
C VAL A 364 -2.00 0.84 23.40
N GLU A 365 -1.30 0.55 22.30
CA GLU A 365 -1.22 -0.77 21.69
C GLU A 365 -0.60 -1.80 22.64
N GLY A 366 0.52 -1.43 23.26
CA GLY A 366 1.20 -2.30 24.22
C GLY A 366 0.41 -2.52 25.52
N ARG A 367 -0.44 -1.58 25.91
CA ARG A 367 -1.37 -1.77 27.04
C ARG A 367 -2.50 -2.72 26.66
N ARG A 368 -3.04 -2.61 25.45
CA ARG A 368 -4.13 -3.47 24.97
C ARG A 368 -3.70 -4.90 24.70
N GLU A 369 -2.48 -5.09 24.19
CA GLU A 369 -1.87 -6.41 24.07
C GLU A 369 -1.79 -7.09 25.45
N ARG A 370 -1.22 -6.41 26.46
CA ARG A 370 -1.13 -6.94 27.84
C ARG A 370 -2.48 -7.17 28.51
N ALA A 371 -3.47 -6.32 28.23
CA ALA A 371 -4.82 -6.47 28.76
C ALA A 371 -5.56 -7.67 28.13
N THR A 372 -5.23 -8.03 26.89
CA THR A 372 -5.79 -9.21 26.20
C THR A 372 -5.27 -10.52 26.81
N ASP A 373 -4.01 -10.53 27.27
CA ASP A 373 -3.40 -11.68 27.95
C ASP A 373 -3.84 -11.83 29.41
N ALA A 374 -4.44 -10.79 30.01
CA ALA A 374 -4.71 -10.69 31.45
C ALA A 374 -6.20 -10.75 31.82
N ASP A 375 -7.09 -11.22 30.93
CA ASP A 375 -8.52 -11.09 31.15
C ASP A 375 -9.06 -12.04 32.24
N ALA A 376 -9.05 -11.52 33.46
CA ALA A 376 -9.80 -12.00 34.63
C ALA A 376 -11.13 -11.21 34.83
N ASP A 377 -11.44 -10.23 33.96
CA ASP A 377 -12.48 -9.21 34.23
C ASP A 377 -13.61 -9.16 33.17
N GLY A 378 -13.68 -10.16 32.28
CA GLY A 378 -14.86 -10.46 31.45
C GLY A 378 -15.19 -9.44 30.35
N ARG A 379 -14.23 -8.58 29.94
CA ARG A 379 -14.43 -7.63 28.84
C ARG A 379 -14.03 -8.27 27.51
N PRO A 380 -14.75 -8.04 26.40
CA PRO A 380 -14.36 -8.61 25.11
C PRO A 380 -12.94 -8.11 24.73
N PRO A 381 -12.01 -9.01 24.39
CA PRO A 381 -10.65 -8.63 24.06
C PRO A 381 -10.64 -7.72 22.82
N VAL A 382 -10.00 -6.54 22.95
CA VAL A 382 -9.85 -5.58 21.86
C VAL A 382 -8.64 -5.99 21.04
N ALA A 383 -8.85 -6.30 19.76
CA ALA A 383 -7.77 -6.77 18.90
C ALA A 383 -6.83 -5.59 18.55
N PRO A 384 -5.53 -5.64 18.93
CA PRO A 384 -4.55 -4.61 18.56
C PRO A 384 -4.39 -4.53 17.04
N ILE A 385 -4.29 -3.32 16.47
CA ILE A 385 -4.03 -3.07 15.04
C ILE A 385 -2.68 -3.66 14.61
N ILE A 386 -1.64 -3.42 15.39
CA ILE A 386 -0.28 -3.92 15.20
C ILE A 386 0.19 -4.53 16.53
N PRO A 387 0.03 -5.84 16.72
CA PRO A 387 0.50 -6.52 17.92
C PRO A 387 2.01 -6.26 18.12
N LEU A 388 2.40 -5.62 19.23
CA LEU A 388 3.81 -5.27 19.47
C LEU A 388 4.70 -6.51 19.59
N ARG A 389 4.15 -7.67 19.95
CA ARG A 389 4.83 -8.97 19.85
C ARG A 389 5.42 -9.23 18.46
N MET A 390 4.81 -8.68 17.40
CA MET A 390 5.28 -8.84 16.04
C MET A 390 6.51 -7.97 15.71
N LEU A 391 6.75 -6.93 16.51
CA LEU A 391 7.95 -6.10 16.40
C LEU A 391 9.05 -6.52 17.39
N ARG A 392 8.76 -7.51 18.27
CA ARG A 392 9.73 -8.04 19.21
C ARG A 392 10.54 -9.17 18.56
N GLY A 393 11.85 -9.03 18.58
CA GLY A 393 12.79 -10.03 18.07
C GLY A 393 13.67 -9.50 16.94
N ARG A 394 14.84 -10.12 16.75
CA ARG A 394 15.83 -9.66 15.77
C ARG A 394 15.33 -9.81 14.32
N LEU A 395 14.64 -10.91 14.00
CA LEU A 395 14.17 -11.21 12.65
C LEU A 395 13.04 -10.27 12.18
N PRO A 396 11.93 -10.08 12.94
CA PRO A 396 10.89 -9.14 12.53
C PRO A 396 11.39 -7.69 12.47
N LEU A 397 12.19 -7.26 13.45
CA LEU A 397 12.74 -5.90 13.46
C LEU A 397 13.67 -5.63 12.27
N ALA A 398 14.56 -6.57 11.94
CA ALA A 398 15.43 -6.44 10.77
C ALA A 398 14.64 -6.45 9.45
N THR A 399 13.58 -7.27 9.38
CA THR A 399 12.71 -7.36 8.20
C THR A 399 11.92 -6.07 7.98
N GLU A 400 11.33 -5.50 9.04
CA GLU A 400 10.61 -4.23 8.95
C GLU A 400 11.54 -3.02 8.75
N ALA A 401 12.74 -3.03 9.35
CA ALA A 401 13.76 -2.01 9.08
C ALA A 401 14.17 -2.01 7.59
N ALA A 402 14.42 -3.19 7.02
CA ALA A 402 14.67 -3.33 5.59
C ALA A 402 13.46 -2.84 4.77
N ASN A 403 12.23 -3.15 5.20
CA ASN A 403 10.99 -2.76 4.53
C ASN A 403 10.81 -1.24 4.42
N VAL A 404 11.07 -0.49 5.51
CA VAL A 404 11.06 0.99 5.48
C VAL A 404 12.12 1.51 4.50
N CYS A 405 13.35 1.03 4.60
CA CYS A 405 14.46 1.52 3.77
C CYS A 405 14.25 1.24 2.27
N VAL A 406 13.73 0.06 1.93
CA VAL A 406 13.35 -0.29 0.56
C VAL A 406 12.20 0.59 0.07
N GLY A 407 11.15 0.77 0.88
CA GLY A 407 10.02 1.64 0.54
C GLY A 407 10.49 3.07 0.25
N PHE A 408 11.36 3.61 1.11
CA PHE A 408 12.01 4.90 0.93
C PHE A 408 12.76 4.99 -0.39
N ALA A 409 13.71 4.07 -0.61
CA ALA A 409 14.55 4.11 -1.80
C ALA A 409 13.73 3.96 -3.09
N ALA A 410 12.67 3.15 -3.07
CA ALA A 410 11.80 2.95 -4.23
C ALA A 410 11.08 4.23 -4.66
N TYR A 411 10.50 4.99 -3.73
CA TYR A 411 9.68 6.17 -4.05
C TYR A 411 10.50 7.45 -4.15
N ALA A 412 11.57 7.59 -3.35
CA ALA A 412 12.60 8.60 -3.55
C ALA A 412 13.08 8.57 -5.00
N TYR A 413 13.42 7.39 -5.48
CA TYR A 413 13.84 7.13 -6.84
C TYR A 413 12.76 7.43 -7.90
N LEU A 414 11.55 6.90 -7.70
CA LEU A 414 10.45 7.00 -8.68
C LEU A 414 9.99 8.43 -8.95
N PHE A 415 9.98 9.29 -7.92
CA PHE A 415 9.52 10.68 -8.05
C PHE A 415 10.63 11.65 -8.50
N THR A 416 11.90 11.35 -8.23
CA THR A 416 13.02 12.21 -8.64
C THR A 416 13.42 12.01 -10.11
N LEU A 417 13.25 10.80 -10.67
CA LEU A 417 13.64 10.49 -12.06
C LEU A 417 12.87 11.24 -13.15
N PRO A 418 11.52 11.32 -13.13
CA PRO A 418 10.78 12.10 -14.13
C PRO A 418 11.21 13.56 -14.16
N LEU A 419 11.50 14.12 -12.97
CA LEU A 419 11.96 15.50 -12.82
C LEU A 419 13.35 15.70 -13.43
N PHE A 420 14.25 14.73 -13.27
CA PHE A 420 15.55 14.74 -13.95
C PHE A 420 15.41 14.77 -15.47
N PHE A 421 14.53 13.95 -16.06
CA PHE A 421 14.32 13.97 -17.52
C PHE A 421 13.68 15.29 -18.01
N GLN A 422 12.74 15.85 -17.25
CA GLN A 422 12.07 17.08 -17.65
C GLN A 422 12.97 18.31 -17.50
N VAL A 423 13.76 18.41 -16.43
CA VAL A 423 14.60 19.58 -16.16
C VAL A 423 15.97 19.48 -16.84
N VAL A 424 16.65 18.35 -16.68
CA VAL A 424 18.02 18.17 -17.17
C VAL A 424 18.01 17.83 -18.65
N LEU A 425 17.13 16.93 -19.12
CA LEU A 425 17.08 16.57 -20.55
C LEU A 425 16.13 17.45 -21.37
N ARG A 426 15.30 18.28 -20.73
CA ARG A 426 14.24 19.06 -21.39
C ARG A 426 13.27 18.19 -22.19
N ASP A 427 13.07 16.95 -21.75
CA ASP A 427 12.11 16.05 -22.36
C ASP A 427 10.69 16.44 -21.95
N SER A 428 9.72 16.27 -22.86
CA SER A 428 8.30 16.41 -22.51
C SER A 428 7.88 15.35 -21.48
N ALA A 429 6.77 15.58 -20.77
CA ALA A 429 6.20 14.60 -19.83
C ALA A 429 6.00 13.22 -20.49
N THR A 430 5.49 13.20 -21.74
CA THR A 430 5.33 11.98 -22.54
C THR A 430 6.65 11.24 -22.77
N LYS A 431 7.73 11.95 -23.13
CA LYS A 431 9.04 11.33 -23.38
C LYS A 431 9.73 10.89 -22.09
N ALA A 432 9.59 11.65 -21.01
CA ALA A 432 10.07 11.27 -19.67
C ALA A 432 9.37 9.98 -19.18
N GLY A 433 8.05 9.88 -19.32
CA GLY A 433 7.30 8.66 -19.03
C GLY A 433 7.73 7.47 -19.88
N ALA A 434 7.91 7.66 -21.19
CA ALA A 434 8.38 6.61 -22.10
C ALA A 434 9.77 6.05 -21.72
N ARG A 435 10.67 6.91 -21.22
CA ARG A 435 11.99 6.46 -20.71
C ARG A 435 11.91 5.59 -19.47
N LEU A 436 10.85 5.76 -18.66
CA LEU A 436 10.60 4.94 -17.47
C LEU A 436 9.87 3.65 -17.80
N ALA A 437 9.14 3.59 -18.90
CA ALA A 437 8.31 2.45 -19.27
C ALA A 437 9.11 1.14 -19.37
N ILE A 438 10.17 1.14 -20.19
CA ILE A 438 10.97 -0.09 -20.45
C ILE A 438 11.70 -0.56 -19.18
N PRO A 439 12.44 0.30 -18.44
CA PRO A 439 13.14 -0.16 -17.24
C PRO A 439 12.20 -0.62 -16.12
N SER A 440 11.00 -0.06 -16.04
CA SER A 440 10.01 -0.44 -15.03
C SER A 440 9.46 -1.85 -15.26
N LEU A 441 9.54 -2.40 -16.48
CA LEU A 441 9.23 -3.82 -16.75
C LEU A 441 10.13 -4.78 -15.97
N ALA A 442 11.27 -4.30 -15.47
CA ALA A 442 12.13 -5.08 -14.60
C ALA A 442 11.46 -5.44 -13.26
N SER A 443 10.53 -4.62 -12.76
CA SER A 443 9.81 -4.90 -11.50
C SER A 443 8.90 -6.14 -11.61
N PRO A 444 8.05 -6.28 -12.64
CA PRO A 444 7.35 -7.54 -12.95
C PRO A 444 8.29 -8.75 -13.12
N ILE A 445 9.43 -8.58 -13.82
CA ILE A 445 10.43 -9.65 -13.99
C ILE A 445 10.98 -10.08 -12.64
N GLY A 446 11.33 -9.12 -11.77
CA GLY A 446 11.81 -9.36 -10.42
C GLY A 446 10.77 -10.07 -9.55
N GLY A 447 9.50 -9.66 -9.66
CA GLY A 447 8.37 -10.33 -9.03
C GLY A 447 8.25 -11.79 -9.46
N LEU A 448 8.35 -12.08 -10.76
CA LEU A 448 8.33 -13.43 -11.30
C LEU A 448 9.51 -14.27 -10.78
N VAL A 449 10.72 -13.71 -10.79
CA VAL A 449 11.92 -14.37 -10.23
C VAL A 449 11.69 -14.71 -8.76
N ALA A 450 11.17 -13.77 -7.96
CA ALA A 450 10.83 -14.04 -6.57
C ALA A 450 9.75 -15.13 -6.46
N GLY A 451 8.68 -15.08 -7.24
CA GLY A 451 7.61 -16.09 -7.25
C GLY A 451 8.12 -17.50 -7.51
N VAL A 452 8.96 -17.67 -8.53
CA VAL A 452 9.59 -18.95 -8.87
C VAL A 452 10.53 -19.41 -7.76
N VAL A 453 11.35 -18.50 -7.21
CA VAL A 453 12.31 -18.87 -6.17
C VAL A 453 11.63 -19.26 -4.86
N MET A 454 10.57 -18.54 -4.48
CA MET A 454 9.76 -18.85 -3.31
C MET A 454 9.09 -20.22 -3.45
N SER A 455 8.44 -20.48 -4.60
CA SER A 455 7.70 -21.73 -4.82
C SER A 455 8.59 -22.96 -4.97
N ARG A 456 9.77 -22.83 -5.60
CA ARG A 456 10.69 -23.96 -5.83
C ARG A 456 11.68 -24.20 -4.70
N TRP A 457 12.26 -23.16 -4.11
CA TRP A 457 13.37 -23.29 -3.17
C TRP A 457 13.09 -22.79 -1.76
N GLY A 458 12.01 -22.02 -1.54
CA GLY A 458 11.67 -21.48 -0.21
C GLY A 458 12.70 -20.53 0.39
N ARG A 459 13.64 -19.99 -0.41
CA ARG A 459 14.76 -19.15 0.06
C ARG A 459 14.37 -17.68 0.23
N LEU A 460 13.48 -17.40 1.18
CA LEU A 460 12.90 -16.06 1.40
C LEU A 460 13.96 -15.00 1.76
N THR A 461 14.84 -15.32 2.71
CA THR A 461 15.92 -14.41 3.15
C THR A 461 16.88 -14.05 2.02
N THR A 462 17.20 -14.99 1.14
CA THR A 462 18.09 -14.74 0.00
C THR A 462 17.46 -13.77 -1.00
N LEU A 463 16.14 -13.84 -1.20
CA LEU A 463 15.42 -12.89 -2.05
C LEU A 463 15.48 -11.47 -1.49
N VAL A 464 15.29 -11.30 -0.18
CA VAL A 464 15.37 -9.97 0.45
C VAL A 464 16.76 -9.36 0.25
N ARG A 465 17.82 -10.14 0.50
CA ARG A 465 19.21 -9.69 0.34
C ARG A 465 19.55 -9.36 -1.12
N ALA A 466 19.18 -10.25 -2.05
CA ALA A 466 19.45 -10.06 -3.47
C ALA A 466 18.70 -8.84 -4.02
N GLY A 467 17.40 -8.70 -3.70
CA GLY A 467 16.60 -7.56 -4.14
C GLY A 467 17.11 -6.23 -3.58
N ALA A 468 17.49 -6.19 -2.29
CA ALA A 468 18.10 -5.00 -1.69
C ALA A 468 19.44 -4.64 -2.36
N ALA A 469 20.29 -5.63 -2.69
CA ALA A 469 21.56 -5.40 -3.38
C ALA A 469 21.34 -4.83 -4.80
N PHE A 470 20.37 -5.34 -5.55
CA PHE A 470 19.99 -4.78 -6.86
C PHE A 470 19.46 -3.35 -6.75
N MET A 471 18.71 -3.04 -5.68
CA MET A 471 18.27 -1.66 -5.42
C MET A 471 19.44 -0.71 -5.15
N VAL A 472 20.44 -1.12 -4.34
CA VAL A 472 21.65 -0.32 -4.13
C VAL A 472 22.39 -0.09 -5.44
N LEU A 473 22.58 -1.14 -6.23
CA LEU A 473 23.25 -1.05 -7.52
C LEU A 473 22.53 -0.06 -8.46
N GLY A 474 21.21 -0.20 -8.62
CA GLY A 474 20.44 0.69 -9.51
C GLY A 474 20.38 2.13 -9.03
N ASN A 475 20.19 2.37 -7.73
CA ASN A 475 20.21 3.72 -7.17
C ASN A 475 21.60 4.36 -7.29
N GLY A 476 22.67 3.60 -7.04
CA GLY A 476 24.04 4.07 -7.19
C GLY A 476 24.41 4.37 -8.65
N LEU A 477 23.96 3.54 -9.60
CA LEU A 477 24.13 3.79 -11.03
C LEU A 477 23.41 5.08 -11.45
N VAL A 478 22.17 5.28 -11.03
CA VAL A 478 21.43 6.53 -11.33
C VAL A 478 22.10 7.75 -10.68
N ALA A 479 22.65 7.63 -9.48
CA ALA A 479 23.45 8.69 -8.85
C ALA A 479 24.73 9.03 -9.63
N SER A 480 25.22 8.13 -10.50
CA SER A 480 26.37 8.38 -11.38
C SER A 480 26.02 9.05 -12.71
N LEU A 481 24.73 9.36 -12.97
CA LEU A 481 24.32 10.06 -14.18
C LEU A 481 24.87 11.50 -14.17
N GLY A 482 25.64 11.82 -15.22
CA GLY A 482 26.19 13.14 -15.46
C GLY A 482 25.17 14.13 -16.04
N PHE A 483 25.52 15.42 -16.01
CA PHE A 483 24.70 16.50 -16.57
C PHE A 483 24.65 16.48 -18.11
N GLU A 484 25.77 16.16 -18.77
CA GLU A 484 25.90 16.17 -20.23
C GLU A 484 26.51 14.87 -20.78
N GLY A 485 26.30 14.61 -22.09
CA GLY A 485 26.97 13.52 -22.81
C GLY A 485 26.51 12.09 -22.46
N VAL A 486 25.41 11.95 -21.73
CA VAL A 486 24.88 10.64 -21.33
C VAL A 486 24.12 10.00 -22.49
N ALA A 487 24.67 8.90 -23.03
CA ALA A 487 24.03 8.14 -24.08
C ALA A 487 22.68 7.56 -23.64
N ALA A 488 21.68 7.56 -24.54
CA ALA A 488 20.30 7.18 -24.21
C ALA A 488 20.15 5.77 -23.62
N TRP A 489 21.02 4.83 -24.01
CA TRP A 489 21.02 3.46 -23.50
C TRP A 489 21.39 3.37 -22.01
N LYS A 490 22.19 4.33 -21.49
CA LYS A 490 22.60 4.35 -20.08
C LYS A 490 21.39 4.53 -19.16
N TYR A 491 20.41 5.34 -19.55
CA TYR A 491 19.18 5.50 -18.77
C TYR A 491 18.42 4.18 -18.63
N LEU A 492 18.37 3.38 -19.69
CA LEU A 492 17.71 2.07 -19.64
C LEU A 492 18.46 1.11 -18.71
N VAL A 493 19.78 1.01 -18.87
CA VAL A 493 20.63 0.07 -18.12
C VAL A 493 20.77 0.47 -16.65
N TYR A 494 20.81 1.75 -16.33
CA TYR A 494 21.01 2.23 -14.96
C TYR A 494 19.72 2.14 -14.14
N ILE A 495 18.56 2.28 -14.79
CA ILE A 495 17.25 2.26 -14.13
C ILE A 495 16.74 0.82 -13.91
N PHE A 496 17.14 -0.11 -14.77
CA PHE A 496 16.69 -1.49 -14.74
C PHE A 496 16.98 -2.23 -13.41
N PRO A 497 18.19 -2.19 -12.82
CA PRO A 497 18.49 -2.94 -11.60
C PRO A 497 17.67 -2.49 -10.39
N ALA A 498 17.38 -1.19 -10.26
CA ALA A 498 16.58 -0.69 -9.13
C ALA A 498 15.15 -1.24 -9.18
N ASN A 499 14.53 -1.23 -10.36
CA ASN A 499 13.20 -1.78 -10.58
C ASN A 499 13.18 -3.30 -10.41
N LEU A 500 14.20 -4.01 -10.92
CA LEU A 500 14.34 -5.45 -10.70
C LEU A 500 14.43 -5.79 -9.21
N GLY A 501 15.27 -5.06 -8.48
CA GLY A 501 15.47 -5.24 -7.05
C GLY A 501 14.18 -5.02 -6.25
N GLN A 502 13.43 -3.96 -6.58
CA GLN A 502 12.12 -3.66 -6.00
C GLN A 502 11.13 -4.83 -6.19
N GLY A 503 11.04 -5.37 -7.41
CA GLY A 503 10.17 -6.50 -7.72
C GLY A 503 10.51 -7.78 -6.95
N ILE A 504 11.80 -7.99 -6.65
CA ILE A 504 12.28 -9.16 -5.89
C ILE A 504 12.02 -8.98 -4.39
N VAL A 505 12.34 -7.80 -3.84
CA VAL A 505 12.41 -7.58 -2.40
C VAL A 505 11.03 -7.41 -1.74
N PHE A 506 10.06 -6.77 -2.40
CA PHE A 506 8.70 -6.60 -1.87
C PHE A 506 7.99 -7.91 -1.51
N PRO A 507 7.90 -8.91 -2.43
CA PRO A 507 7.33 -10.20 -2.08
C PRO A 507 8.24 -10.94 -1.09
N GLY A 508 9.57 -10.84 -1.22
CA GLY A 508 10.51 -11.46 -0.30
C GLY A 508 10.28 -11.04 1.16
N ILE A 509 10.10 -9.74 1.41
CA ILE A 509 9.80 -9.19 2.74
C ILE A 509 8.43 -9.68 3.23
N LEU A 510 7.39 -9.56 2.38
CA LEU A 510 6.03 -9.97 2.76
C LEU A 510 6.00 -11.44 3.21
N PHE A 511 6.58 -12.35 2.43
CA PHE A 511 6.58 -13.78 2.78
C PHE A 511 7.53 -14.12 3.92
N THR A 512 8.65 -13.41 4.07
CA THR A 512 9.54 -13.58 5.25
C THR A 512 8.79 -13.22 6.53
N SER A 513 8.05 -12.10 6.52
CA SER A 513 7.21 -11.71 7.65
C SER A 513 6.10 -12.73 7.88
N LEU A 514 5.36 -13.16 6.84
CA LEU A 514 4.29 -14.15 6.99
C LEU A 514 4.79 -15.50 7.54
N ALA A 515 5.94 -15.98 7.09
CA ALA A 515 6.53 -17.25 7.54
C ALA A 515 7.03 -17.23 9.00
N THR A 516 7.10 -16.05 9.63
CA THR A 516 7.53 -15.88 11.02
C THR A 516 6.36 -16.02 12.01
N PHE A 517 5.11 -15.82 11.55
CA PHE A 517 3.94 -15.78 12.42
C PHE A 517 2.94 -16.90 12.08
N GLU A 518 1.91 -17.05 12.92
CA GLU A 518 0.88 -18.06 12.72
C GLU A 518 -0.15 -17.63 11.67
N HIS A 519 -0.84 -18.61 11.08
CA HIS A 519 -1.85 -18.37 10.03
C HIS A 519 -2.94 -17.38 10.46
N ASN A 520 -3.31 -17.39 11.74
CA ASN A 520 -4.33 -16.50 12.30
C ASN A 520 -3.89 -15.02 12.30
N ASP A 521 -2.58 -14.74 12.32
CA ASP A 521 -2.03 -13.39 12.34
C ASP A 521 -1.63 -12.89 10.93
N HIS A 522 -1.74 -13.72 9.87
CA HIS A 522 -1.26 -13.37 8.52
C HIS A 522 -1.88 -12.08 7.95
N ALA A 523 -3.18 -11.83 8.16
CA ALA A 523 -3.83 -10.61 7.68
C ALA A 523 -3.21 -9.34 8.31
N VAL A 524 -2.85 -9.44 9.60
CA VAL A 524 -2.23 -8.40 10.41
C VAL A 524 -0.78 -8.18 10.02
N VAL A 525 -0.05 -9.27 9.76
CA VAL A 525 1.32 -9.23 9.27
C VAL A 525 1.36 -8.50 7.93
N ALA A 526 0.49 -8.89 6.99
CA ALA A 526 0.45 -8.29 5.67
C ALA A 526 0.13 -6.79 5.74
N SER A 527 -0.89 -6.40 6.53
CA SER A 527 -1.24 -4.99 6.69
C SER A 527 -0.14 -4.17 7.37
N SER A 528 0.57 -4.75 8.36
CA SER A 528 1.71 -4.11 9.03
C SER A 528 2.88 -3.90 8.07
N VAL A 529 3.25 -4.93 7.30
CA VAL A 529 4.28 -4.84 6.25
C VAL A 529 3.93 -3.75 5.25
N TYR A 530 2.69 -3.66 4.83
CA TYR A 530 2.26 -2.63 3.89
C TYR A 530 2.30 -1.22 4.50
N LEU A 531 1.86 -1.05 5.75
CA LEU A 531 1.97 0.23 6.45
C LEU A 531 3.42 0.71 6.57
N VAL A 532 4.30 -0.17 7.09
CA VAL A 532 5.72 0.15 7.30
C VAL A 532 6.40 0.51 5.98
N ARG A 533 6.06 -0.21 4.90
CA ARG A 533 6.51 0.09 3.54
C ARG A 533 6.02 1.45 3.06
N SER A 534 4.73 1.73 3.22
CA SER A 534 4.12 3.00 2.79
C SER A 534 4.69 4.20 3.56
N LEU A 535 4.97 4.06 4.86
CA LEU A 535 5.71 5.07 5.62
C LEU A 535 7.08 5.36 5.00
N GLY A 536 7.84 4.31 4.68
CA GLY A 536 9.09 4.43 3.95
C GLY A 536 8.91 5.19 2.63
N MET A 537 7.90 4.81 1.83
CA MET A 537 7.61 5.45 0.54
C MET A 537 7.37 6.95 0.68
N VAL A 538 6.54 7.38 1.63
CA VAL A 538 6.25 8.81 1.81
C VAL A 538 7.45 9.56 2.34
N TRP A 539 8.21 8.98 3.28
CA TRP A 539 9.48 9.58 3.74
C TRP A 539 10.47 9.74 2.58
N GLY A 540 10.50 8.77 1.65
CA GLY A 540 11.30 8.82 0.42
C GLY A 540 11.00 10.05 -0.40
N VAL A 541 9.73 10.27 -0.75
CA VAL A 541 9.30 11.43 -1.53
C VAL A 541 9.56 12.74 -0.79
N ALA A 542 9.21 12.81 0.50
CA ALA A 542 9.31 14.05 1.25
C ALA A 542 10.77 14.47 1.50
N ILE A 543 11.65 13.52 1.86
CA ILE A 543 13.05 13.82 2.13
C ILE A 543 13.80 14.18 0.84
N THR A 544 13.58 13.48 -0.29
CA THR A 544 14.23 13.87 -1.55
C THR A 544 13.71 15.19 -2.10
N SER A 545 12.42 15.48 -1.93
CA SER A 545 11.85 16.79 -2.26
C SER A 545 12.48 17.90 -1.39
N ALA A 546 12.60 17.66 -0.08
CA ALA A 546 13.25 18.57 0.85
C ALA A 546 14.71 18.86 0.50
N VAL A 547 15.48 17.82 0.14
CA VAL A 547 16.88 17.96 -0.30
C VAL A 547 16.97 18.81 -1.57
N LEU A 548 16.12 18.54 -2.56
CA LEU A 548 16.05 19.32 -3.78
C LEU A 548 15.70 20.79 -3.48
N GLN A 549 14.61 21.04 -2.75
CA GLN A 549 14.14 22.40 -2.45
C GLN A 549 15.14 23.21 -1.63
N THR A 550 15.81 22.57 -0.67
CA THR A 550 16.88 23.21 0.12
C THR A 550 18.06 23.58 -0.77
N THR A 551 18.44 22.70 -1.70
CA THR A 551 19.51 22.97 -2.67
C THR A 551 19.15 24.15 -3.57
N LEU A 552 17.93 24.17 -4.12
CA LEU A 552 17.44 25.28 -4.93
C LEU A 552 17.45 26.60 -4.15
N SER A 553 16.95 26.60 -2.92
CA SER A 553 16.88 27.80 -2.06
C SER A 553 18.26 28.38 -1.73
N LEU A 554 19.28 27.54 -1.58
CA LEU A 554 20.63 28.00 -1.21
C LEU A 554 21.47 28.39 -2.43
N ARG A 555 21.33 27.66 -3.54
CA ARG A 555 22.22 27.74 -4.70
C ARG A 555 21.69 28.64 -5.82
N LEU A 556 20.37 28.71 -6.03
CA LEU A 556 19.80 29.58 -7.07
C LEU A 556 20.16 31.06 -6.84
N PRO A 557 20.03 31.63 -5.62
CA PRO A 557 20.43 33.02 -5.39
C PRO A 557 21.91 33.27 -5.70
N GLN A 558 22.78 32.32 -5.35
CA GLN A 558 24.23 32.43 -5.56
C GLN A 558 24.61 32.46 -7.05
N VAL A 559 23.98 31.61 -7.85
CA VAL A 559 24.33 31.45 -9.28
C VAL A 559 23.65 32.52 -10.17
N LEU A 560 22.47 32.98 -9.76
CA LEU A 560 21.69 33.98 -10.49
C LEU A 560 22.09 35.41 -10.12
N ALA A 561 22.66 35.66 -8.94
CA ALA A 561 23.14 36.99 -8.52
C ALA A 561 24.20 37.59 -9.46
N ASP A 562 24.96 36.75 -10.19
CA ASP A 562 25.92 37.20 -11.20
C ASP A 562 25.25 37.88 -12.40
N THR A 563 23.95 37.65 -12.61
CA THR A 563 23.22 38.08 -13.81
C THR A 563 22.02 38.97 -13.48
N ILE A 564 21.32 38.71 -12.38
CA ILE A 564 20.22 39.54 -11.86
C ILE A 564 20.76 40.33 -10.67
N GLN A 565 20.97 41.63 -10.86
CA GLN A 565 21.49 42.53 -9.82
C GLN A 565 20.40 43.09 -8.90
N ASP A 566 19.14 43.10 -9.35
CA ASP A 566 18.01 43.49 -8.54
C ASP A 566 17.64 42.37 -7.55
N GLY A 567 17.74 42.64 -6.26
CA GLY A 567 17.48 41.69 -5.20
C GLY A 567 16.02 41.22 -5.13
N ASP A 568 15.07 42.10 -5.47
CA ASP A 568 13.64 41.76 -5.43
C ASP A 568 13.26 40.90 -6.64
N GLU A 569 13.81 41.21 -7.82
CA GLU A 569 13.65 40.38 -9.01
C GLU A 569 14.29 38.99 -8.82
N LEU A 570 15.51 38.95 -8.26
CA LEU A 570 16.21 37.71 -7.94
C LEU A 570 15.37 36.83 -6.98
N ALA A 571 14.83 37.41 -5.91
CA ALA A 571 14.00 36.69 -4.96
C ALA A 571 12.74 36.12 -5.65
N ARG A 572 12.09 36.89 -6.52
CA ARG A 572 10.90 36.45 -7.27
C ARG A 572 11.21 35.31 -8.25
N VAL A 573 12.31 35.42 -9.00
CA VAL A 573 12.75 34.39 -9.96
C VAL A 573 13.12 33.09 -9.24
N VAL A 574 13.81 33.19 -8.09
CA VAL A 574 14.16 32.03 -7.25
C VAL A 574 12.89 31.36 -6.72
N ASP A 575 11.91 32.14 -6.25
CA ASP A 575 10.66 31.61 -5.74
C ASP A 575 9.84 30.92 -6.83
N GLU A 576 9.70 31.53 -8.01
CA GLU A 576 9.00 30.93 -9.14
C GLU A 576 9.67 29.65 -9.65
N LEU A 577 11.01 29.62 -9.76
CA LEU A 577 11.71 28.39 -10.12
C LEU A 577 11.44 27.26 -9.11
N ARG A 578 11.46 27.55 -7.81
CA ARG A 578 11.23 26.53 -6.78
C ARG A 578 9.83 25.91 -6.84
N HIS A 579 8.82 26.66 -7.29
CA HIS A 579 7.43 26.21 -7.34
C HIS A 579 6.96 25.75 -8.73
N SER A 580 7.58 26.27 -9.80
CA SER A 580 7.20 26.04 -11.20
C SER A 580 8.38 25.65 -12.06
N VAL A 581 8.42 24.36 -12.45
CA VAL A 581 9.38 23.86 -13.44
C VAL A 581 9.14 24.47 -14.82
N SER A 582 7.90 24.86 -15.13
CA SER A 582 7.54 25.47 -16.42
C SER A 582 8.21 26.82 -16.63
N TYR A 583 8.41 27.59 -15.55
CA TYR A 583 9.07 28.89 -15.61
C TYR A 583 10.52 28.80 -16.10
N LEU A 584 11.17 27.65 -15.89
CA LEU A 584 12.49 27.35 -16.45
C LEU A 584 12.54 27.50 -17.98
N SER A 585 11.43 27.28 -18.68
CA SER A 585 11.36 27.38 -20.15
C SER A 585 11.21 28.82 -20.66
N GLU A 586 10.77 29.74 -19.80
CA GLU A 586 10.54 31.14 -20.11
C GLU A 586 11.80 32.00 -19.88
N LEU A 587 12.78 31.48 -19.14
CA LEU A 587 14.03 32.16 -18.86
C LEU A 587 14.95 32.25 -20.10
N PRO A 588 15.76 33.32 -20.21
CA PRO A 588 16.86 33.41 -21.17
C PRO A 588 17.79 32.19 -21.11
N ALA A 589 18.35 31.79 -22.26
CA ALA A 589 19.12 30.55 -22.40
C ALA A 589 20.28 30.42 -21.38
N ASP A 590 20.95 31.54 -21.06
CA ASP A 590 22.07 31.56 -20.11
C ASP A 590 21.62 31.31 -18.66
N LEU A 591 20.51 31.94 -18.25
CA LEU A 591 19.89 31.74 -16.93
C LEU A 591 19.29 30.34 -16.82
N GLN A 592 18.72 29.84 -17.92
CA GLN A 592 18.16 28.50 -17.99
C GLN A 592 19.23 27.43 -17.79
N LEU A 593 20.42 27.56 -18.39
CA LEU A 593 21.53 26.61 -18.21
C LEU A 593 21.99 26.60 -16.74
N LYS A 594 22.21 27.79 -16.17
CA LYS A 594 22.59 27.98 -14.77
C LYS A 594 21.58 27.35 -13.81
N ALA A 595 20.30 27.65 -13.97
CA ALA A 595 19.24 27.07 -13.15
C ALA A 595 19.19 25.54 -13.29
N ARG A 596 19.26 25.00 -14.52
CA ARG A 596 19.28 23.55 -14.77
C ARG A 596 20.44 22.83 -14.06
N HIS A 597 21.62 23.44 -14.01
CA HIS A 597 22.75 22.88 -13.29
C HIS A 597 22.48 22.79 -11.78
N VAL A 598 21.83 23.81 -11.21
CA VAL A 598 21.44 23.81 -9.78
C VAL A 598 20.38 22.73 -9.48
N TYR A 599 19.38 22.54 -10.37
CA TYR A 599 18.46 21.40 -10.25
C TYR A 599 19.20 20.07 -10.32
N TYR A 600 20.14 19.93 -11.25
CA TYR A 600 20.95 18.73 -11.38
C TYR A 600 21.71 18.40 -10.10
N GLU A 601 22.34 19.38 -9.43
CA GLU A 601 23.00 19.18 -8.13
C GLU A 601 22.01 18.67 -7.08
N GLY A 602 20.84 19.30 -6.96
CA GLY A 602 19.80 18.88 -6.00
C GLY A 602 19.28 17.47 -6.28
N LEU A 603 19.05 17.14 -7.56
CA LEU A 603 18.62 15.80 -7.98
C LEU A 603 19.71 14.74 -7.71
N GLN A 604 20.98 15.07 -7.94
CA GLN A 604 22.11 14.21 -7.60
C GLN A 604 22.16 13.91 -6.10
N TYR A 605 22.02 14.92 -5.23
CA TYR A 605 21.96 14.70 -3.78
C TYR A 605 20.79 13.81 -3.37
N SER A 606 19.63 13.97 -4.01
CA SER A 606 18.47 13.09 -3.79
C SER A 606 18.73 11.65 -4.23
N PHE A 607 19.41 11.41 -5.35
CA PHE A 607 19.79 10.06 -5.78
C PHE A 607 20.82 9.43 -4.84
N ILE A 608 21.80 10.20 -4.37
CA ILE A 608 22.79 9.72 -3.39
C ILE A 608 22.09 9.36 -2.07
N ALA A 609 21.18 10.19 -1.58
CA ALA A 609 20.39 9.89 -0.39
C ALA A 609 19.59 8.59 -0.56
N SER A 610 18.94 8.39 -1.71
CA SER A 610 18.24 7.15 -2.04
C SER A 610 19.18 5.93 -2.03
N ALA A 611 20.39 6.06 -2.61
CA ALA A 611 21.39 4.99 -2.62
C ALA A 611 21.91 4.63 -1.23
N ILE A 612 22.12 5.64 -0.35
CA ILE A 612 22.53 5.43 1.04
C ILE A 612 21.44 4.67 1.80
N VAL A 613 20.17 5.06 1.64
CA VAL A 613 19.07 4.35 2.32
C VAL A 613 18.87 2.94 1.77
N ALA A 614 19.06 2.72 0.48
CA ALA A 614 19.10 1.37 -0.09
C ALA A 614 20.24 0.53 0.53
N LEU A 615 21.40 1.13 0.83
CA LEU A 615 22.52 0.44 1.49
C LEU A 615 22.16 0.04 2.93
N LEU A 616 21.45 0.91 3.65
CA LEU A 616 20.89 0.58 4.96
C LEU A 616 19.91 -0.60 4.88
N ALA A 617 19.13 -0.72 3.80
CA ALA A 617 18.27 -1.89 3.58
C ALA A 617 19.09 -3.18 3.42
N VAL A 618 20.22 -3.13 2.71
CA VAL A 618 21.13 -4.29 2.58
C VAL A 618 21.68 -4.67 3.96
N ILE A 619 22.16 -3.70 4.73
CA ILE A 619 22.68 -3.92 6.08
C ILE A 619 21.60 -4.57 6.97
N ALA A 620 20.38 -4.02 6.98
CA ALA A 620 19.25 -4.62 7.70
C ALA A 620 18.94 -6.04 7.23
N SER A 621 18.98 -6.30 5.91
CA SER A 621 18.71 -7.61 5.32
C SER A 621 19.74 -8.70 5.69
N VAL A 622 20.97 -8.31 6.05
CA VAL A 622 22.00 -9.25 6.53
C VAL A 622 21.61 -9.85 7.88
N PHE A 623 20.95 -9.06 8.74
CA PHE A 623 20.49 -9.51 10.06
C PHE A 623 19.24 -10.40 10.01
N ILE A 624 18.59 -10.50 8.86
CA ILE A 624 17.51 -11.47 8.62
C ILE A 624 18.15 -12.85 8.52
N ASN A 625 18.02 -13.68 9.55
CA ASN A 625 18.50 -15.05 9.55
C ASN A 625 17.34 -16.01 9.30
N GLY A 626 17.52 -16.99 8.41
CA GLY A 626 16.50 -18.01 8.13
C GLY A 626 16.29 -19.03 9.27
N LYS A 627 17.07 -18.94 10.36
CA LYS A 627 16.90 -19.78 11.55
C LYS A 627 15.64 -19.33 12.28
N GLY A 628 14.60 -20.17 12.31
CA GLY A 628 13.33 -19.88 12.97
C GLY A 628 12.16 -19.58 12.02
N LEU A 629 12.38 -19.57 10.70
CA LEU A 629 11.27 -19.63 9.75
C LEU A 629 10.61 -21.00 9.87
N ARG A 630 9.28 -21.04 10.03
CA ARG A 630 8.54 -22.31 10.02
C ARG A 630 8.86 -23.04 8.72
N SER A 631 9.15 -24.35 8.82
CA SER A 631 9.42 -25.17 7.64
C SER A 631 8.23 -25.08 6.70
N THR A 632 8.47 -24.57 5.49
CA THR A 632 7.49 -24.55 4.41
C THR A 632 7.53 -25.86 3.59
N LYS A 633 8.22 -26.89 4.11
CA LYS A 633 8.26 -28.25 3.55
C LYS A 633 7.20 -29.11 4.18
#